data_AF-A0A6P0MFL9-F1
#
_entry.id   AF-A0A6P0MFL9-F1
#
_cell.length_a   1.000
_cell.length_b   1.000
_cell.length_c   1.000
_cell.angle_alpha   90.00
_cell.angle_beta   90.00
_cell.angle_gamma   90.00
#
_symmetry.space_group_name_H-M   'P 1'
#
loop_
_entity.id
_entity.type
_entity.pdbx_description
1 polymer ?
#
loop_
_entity_poly.entity_id
_entity_poly.type
_entity_poly.pdbx_seq_one_letter_code
_entity_poly.pdbx_strand_id
1 'polypeptide(L)' 'IDSGVVSGGMIPKVNCCVRSLAQGVRAAHIIDGRIPHALLLEILTDEGIGSMIVGSAFTN' A
#
# COMPACT_ATOMS: atom_id res chain seq x y z
N ILE A 1 1.29 9.67 9.09
CA ILE A 1 1.88 8.74 10.10
C ILE A 1 1.69 9.31 11.50
N ASP A 2 1.79 10.63 11.65
CA ASP A 2 1.77 11.34 12.93
C ASP A 2 0.47 11.23 13.74
N SER A 3 -0.64 10.85 13.10
CA SER A 3 -1.92 10.60 13.79
C SER A 3 -1.97 9.30 14.62
N GLY A 4 -0.96 8.43 14.52
CA GLY A 4 -0.90 7.16 15.24
C GLY A 4 -1.76 6.03 14.67
N VAL A 5 -2.53 6.26 13.60
CA VAL A 5 -3.35 5.25 12.91
C VAL A 5 -2.49 4.12 12.33
N VAL A 6 -1.31 4.46 11.79
CA VAL A 6 -0.29 3.50 11.36
C VAL A 6 0.69 3.31 12.52
N SER A 7 0.79 2.10 13.05
CA SER A 7 1.58 1.82 14.26
C SER A 7 2.40 0.53 14.15
N GLY A 8 3.36 0.38 15.07
CA GLY A 8 4.20 -0.81 15.22
C GLY A 8 4.92 -1.21 13.92
N GLY A 9 4.86 -2.50 13.59
CA GLY A 9 5.51 -3.07 12.40
C GLY A 9 4.93 -2.61 11.06
N MET A 10 3.86 -1.81 11.06
CA MET A 10 3.31 -1.21 9.83
C MET A 10 4.06 0.06 9.42
N ILE A 11 4.63 0.80 10.38
CA ILE A 11 5.44 2.00 10.12
C ILE A 11 6.58 1.73 9.11
N PRO A 12 7.44 0.70 9.30
CA PRO A 12 8.51 0.44 8.33
C PRO A 12 7.99 0.00 6.95
N LYS A 13 6.80 -0.62 6.87
CA LYS A 13 6.19 -1.01 5.59
C LYS A 13 5.74 0.22 4.81
N VAL A 14 5.03 1.13 5.47
CA VAL A 14 4.57 2.39 4.85
C VAL A 14 5.76 3.25 4.42
N ASN A 15 6.80 3.37 5.26
CA ASN A 15 8.01 4.12 4.90
C ASN A 15 8.72 3.52 3.66
N CYS A 16 8.77 2.20 3.55
CA CYS A 16 9.30 1.52 2.37
C CYS A 16 8.46 1.85 1.12
N CYS A 17 7.13 1.75 1.21
CA CYS A 17 6.23 2.09 0.11
C CYS A 17 6.42 3.55 -0.35
N VAL A 18 6.44 4.51 0.58
CA VAL A 18 6.66 5.93 0.28
C VAL A 18 8.01 6.15 -0.40
N ARG A 19 9.08 5.52 0.10
CA ARG A 19 10.42 5.63 -0.50
C ARG A 19 10.45 5.08 -1.93
N SER A 20 9.76 3.98 -2.20
CA SER A 20 9.68 3.40 -3.55
C SER A 20 8.87 4.27 -4.50
N LEU A 21 7.74 4.82 -4.04
CA LEU A 21 6.92 5.75 -4.83
C LEU A 21 7.70 7.02 -5.20
N ALA A 22 8.46 7.57 -4.26
CA ALA A 22 9.33 8.73 -4.49
C ALA A 22 10.44 8.47 -5.54
N GLN A 23 10.77 7.21 -5.82
CA GLN A 23 11.75 6.80 -6.83
C GLN A 23 11.11 6.41 -8.18
N GLY A 24 9.81 6.68 -8.38
CA GLY A 24 9.13 6.48 -9.66
C GLY A 24 8.32 5.18 -9.77
N VAL A 25 8.16 4.42 -8.70
CA VAL A 25 7.17 3.34 -8.66
C VAL A 25 5.76 3.94 -8.78
N ARG A 26 4.91 3.38 -9.64
CA ARG A 26 3.58 3.94 -9.92
C ARG A 26 2.59 3.80 -8.74
N ALA A 27 2.59 2.63 -8.12
CA ALA A 27 1.73 2.30 -7.00
C ALA A 27 2.40 1.24 -6.12
N ALA A 28 2.13 1.27 -4.81
CA ALA A 28 2.60 0.27 -3.86
C ALA A 28 1.39 -0.30 -3.12
N HIS A 29 1.33 -1.63 -2.98
CA HIS A 29 0.19 -2.32 -2.39
C HIS A 29 0.64 -3.11 -1.16
N ILE A 30 -0.07 -2.92 -0.04
CA ILE A 30 0.09 -3.73 1.17
C ILE A 30 -1.15 -4.63 1.25
N ILE A 31 -0.98 -5.94 1.00
CA ILE A 31 -2.08 -6.91 0.88
C ILE A 31 -2.06 -7.95 2.01
N ASP A 32 -3.21 -8.56 2.28
CA ASP A 32 -3.30 -9.70 3.21
C ASP A 32 -2.87 -11.02 2.54
N GLY A 33 -1.61 -11.40 2.77
CA GLY A 33 -1.04 -12.65 2.24
C GLY A 33 -1.60 -13.94 2.83
N ARG A 34 -2.51 -13.89 3.82
CA ARG A 34 -3.15 -15.08 4.39
C ARG A 34 -4.30 -15.61 3.51
N ILE A 35 -4.79 -14.78 2.58
CA ILE A 35 -5.88 -15.13 1.68
C ILE A 35 -5.31 -15.92 0.47
N PRO A 36 -5.87 -17.10 0.13
CA PRO A 36 -5.49 -17.81 -1.07
C PRO A 36 -5.67 -16.95 -2.32
N HIS A 37 -4.69 -16.99 -3.23
CA HIS A 37 -4.70 -16.20 -4.46
C HIS A 37 -4.68 -14.67 -4.26
N ALA A 38 -4.18 -14.19 -3.11
CA ALA A 38 -4.04 -12.77 -2.77
C ALA A 38 -3.53 -11.87 -3.92
N LEU A 39 -2.51 -12.32 -4.66
CA LEU A 39 -1.96 -11.58 -5.80
C LEU A 39 -2.96 -11.44 -6.96
N LEU A 40 -3.68 -12.51 -7.28
CA LEU A 40 -4.64 -12.50 -8.40
C LEU A 40 -5.85 -11.63 -8.06
N LEU A 41 -6.31 -11.70 -6.82
CA LEU A 41 -7.39 -10.85 -6.32
C LEU A 41 -6.98 -9.37 -6.43
N GLU A 42 -5.80 -8.99 -5.93
CA GLU A 42 -5.36 -7.59 -5.98
C GLU A 42 -5.17 -7.04 -7.40
N ILE A 43 -4.75 -7.88 -8.35
CA ILE A 43 -4.42 -7.43 -9.72
C ILE A 43 -5.62 -7.50 -10.66
N LEU A 44 -6.50 -8.50 -10.48
CA LEU A 44 -7.53 -8.86 -11.47
C LEU A 44 -8.95 -8.66 -10.96
N THR A 45 -9.14 -8.18 -9.73
CA THR A 45 -10.46 -7.87 -9.19
C THR A 45 -10.49 -6.49 -8.55
N ASP A 46 -11.68 -5.87 -8.54
CA ASP A 46 -11.92 -4.57 -7.90
C ASP A 46 -12.21 -4.68 -6.40
N GLU A 47 -12.27 -5.90 -5.84
CA GLU A 47 -12.48 -6.09 -4.40
C GLU A 47 -11.34 -5.48 -3.58
N GLY A 48 -10.09 -5.61 -4.05
CA GLY A 48 -8.90 -5.11 -3.38
C GLY A 48 -8.73 -5.69 -1.97
N ILE A 49 -7.82 -6.65 -1.78
CA ILE A 49 -7.65 -7.33 -0.49
C ILE A 49 -6.63 -6.64 0.43
N GLY A 50 -6.43 -5.34 0.22
CA GLY A 50 -5.34 -4.58 0.82
C GLY A 50 -5.51 -3.08 0.73
N SER A 51 -4.39 -2.38 0.84
CA SER A 51 -4.33 -0.93 0.72
C SER A 51 -3.33 -0.53 -0.37
N MET A 52 -3.82 0.21 -1.36
CA MET A 52 -3.00 0.82 -2.40
C MET A 52 -2.55 2.22 -1.95
N ILE A 53 -1.26 2.49 -2.10
CA ILE A 53 -0.63 3.80 -1.86
C ILE A 53 -0.10 4.29 -3.21
N VAL A 54 -0.48 5.51 -3.58
CA VAL A 54 -0.02 6.19 -4.81
C VAL A 54 0.77 7.44 -4.47
N GLY A 55 1.77 7.77 -5.29
CA GLY A 55 2.63 8.94 -5.11
C GLY A 55 2.02 10.25 -5.63
N SER A 56 0.87 10.20 -6.29
CA SER A 56 0.19 11.38 -6.83
C SER A 56 -0.38 12.24 -5.71
N ALA A 57 0.00 13.51 -5.66
CA ALA A 57 -0.64 14.49 -4.78
C ALA A 57 -1.97 14.96 -5.39
N PHE A 58 -3.09 14.64 -4.76
CA PHE A 58 -4.33 15.40 -4.91
C PHE A 58 -4.39 16.40 -3.76
N THR A 59 -3.83 17.58 -3.96
CA THR A 59 -4.01 18.72 -3.05
C THR A 59 -5.22 19.50 -3.53
N ASN A 60 -6.25 19.57 -2.68
CA ASN A 60 -7.43 20.40 -2.87
C ASN A 60 -7.14 21.83 -2.38
#